data_AF-A0A956RV66-F1
#
_entry.id   AF-A0A956RV66-F1
#
_cell.length_a   1.000
_cell.length_b   1.000
_cell.length_c   1.000
_cell.angle_alpha   90.00
_cell.angle_beta   90.00
_cell.angle_gamma   90.00
#
_symmetry.space_group_name_H-M   'P 1'
#
loop_
_entity.id
_entity.type
_entity.pdbx_description
1 polymer ?
#
loop_
_entity_poly.entity_id
_entity_poly.type
_entity_poly.pdbx_seq_one_letter_code
_entity_poly.pdbx_strand_id
1 'polypeptide(L)'
;MKYKLFLLVGFSIFLFSMAMQAQEPQPELAPPPEEEDALRPETMKDPFVVAATPVSEEQKAEALQFLGELVPEAVPALAELENEKPHAYERELRQALREKRILERQKIRDRKEYENSSKRIVLQHKTKVLAYQYRKAVESDKPALKKQLRNQLSELFDMREQDRELEIQHLEKRLNELRLQLQKRKPNKEKIIEKRLDTMLGVDKELQW
;
A
#
# COMPACT_ATOMS: atom_id res chain seq x y z
N MET A 1 -69.40 41.00 -9.56
CA MET A 1 -69.02 41.74 -10.79
C MET A 1 -67.63 41.25 -11.18
N LYS A 2 -67.46 40.42 -12.23
CA LYS A 2 -67.09 40.81 -13.62
C LYS A 2 -65.88 41.77 -13.58
N TYR A 3 -64.68 41.45 -14.06
CA TYR A 3 -64.31 41.08 -15.43
C TYR A 3 -63.06 40.17 -15.54
N LYS A 4 -63.07 39.36 -16.60
CA LYS A 4 -61.91 38.71 -17.24
C LYS A 4 -61.06 39.76 -17.97
N LEU A 5 -59.74 39.61 -17.99
CA LEU A 5 -58.93 39.99 -19.16
C LEU A 5 -57.74 39.04 -19.34
N PHE A 6 -57.76 38.39 -20.50
CA PHE A 6 -56.70 37.55 -21.07
C PHE A 6 -55.65 38.43 -21.75
N LEU A 7 -54.36 38.13 -21.59
CA LEU A 7 -53.27 38.40 -22.54
C LEU A 7 -52.10 37.49 -22.14
N LEU A 8 -51.89 36.37 -22.82
CA LEU A 8 -51.09 36.18 -24.05
C LEU A 8 -49.62 35.85 -23.74
N VAL A 9 -49.36 34.53 -23.79
CA VAL A 9 -48.29 33.85 -24.54
C VAL A 9 -46.92 34.53 -24.56
N GLY A 10 -45.98 33.90 -23.85
CA GLY A 10 -44.54 34.02 -24.06
C GLY A 10 -43.84 32.70 -23.69
N PHE A 11 -44.24 31.60 -24.32
CA PHE A 11 -43.57 30.31 -24.18
C PHE A 11 -42.26 30.38 -24.97
N SER A 12 -41.19 30.84 -24.31
CA SER A 12 -39.85 30.83 -24.88
C SER A 12 -39.35 29.39 -24.91
N ILE A 13 -39.60 28.72 -26.03
CA ILE A 13 -38.99 27.43 -26.36
C ILE A 13 -37.50 27.72 -26.60
N PHE A 14 -36.68 27.55 -25.56
CA PHE A 14 -35.25 27.38 -25.73
C PHE A 14 -35.05 26.02 -26.42
N LEU A 15 -34.92 26.05 -27.74
CA LEU A 15 -34.35 24.97 -28.53
C LEU A 15 -32.87 24.84 -28.11
N PHE A 16 -32.64 24.06 -27.07
CA PHE A 16 -31.31 23.56 -26.75
C PHE A 16 -30.93 22.59 -27.88
N SER A 17 -30.23 23.11 -28.89
CA SER A 17 -29.52 22.28 -29.87
C SER A 17 -28.53 21.43 -29.10
N MET A 18 -28.95 20.21 -28.79
CA MET A 18 -28.07 19.14 -28.36
C MET A 18 -27.26 18.76 -29.60
N ALA A 19 -26.18 19.52 -29.85
CA ALA A 19 -25.13 19.04 -30.72
C ALA A 19 -24.65 17.72 -30.10
N MET A 20 -24.99 16.62 -30.78
CA MET A 20 -24.38 15.32 -30.54
C MET A 20 -22.89 15.50 -30.76
N GLN A 21 -22.18 15.82 -29.68
CA GLN A 21 -20.74 15.67 -29.64
C GLN A 21 -20.53 14.17 -29.73
N ALA A 22 -20.16 13.72 -30.93
CA ALA A 22 -19.68 12.37 -31.16
C ALA A 22 -18.63 12.12 -30.08
N GLN A 23 -18.98 11.23 -29.15
CA GLN A 23 -18.08 10.79 -28.12
C GLN A 23 -16.95 10.10 -28.86
N GLU A 24 -15.81 10.79 -28.98
CA GLU A 24 -14.61 10.18 -29.52
C GLU A 24 -14.42 8.86 -28.77
N PRO A 25 -14.16 7.75 -29.48
CA PRO A 25 -13.90 6.48 -28.83
C PRO A 25 -12.79 6.74 -27.83
N GLN A 26 -13.11 6.61 -26.54
CA GLN A 26 -12.09 6.61 -25.49
C GLN A 26 -11.03 5.62 -25.96
N PRO A 27 -9.74 6.00 -26.00
CA PRO A 27 -8.71 5.05 -26.35
C PRO A 27 -8.91 3.87 -25.41
N GLU A 28 -9.20 2.71 -26.00
CA GLU A 28 -9.33 1.45 -25.29
C GLU A 28 -8.06 1.35 -24.45
N LEU A 29 -8.20 1.58 -23.14
CA LEU A 29 -7.09 1.46 -22.21
C LEU A 29 -6.59 0.04 -22.40
N ALA A 30 -5.42 -0.10 -23.03
CA ALA A 30 -4.78 -1.38 -23.18
C ALA A 30 -4.85 -2.09 -21.82
N PRO A 31 -5.15 -3.40 -21.78
CA PRO A 31 -5.09 -4.13 -20.53
C PRO A 31 -3.77 -3.76 -19.85
N PRO A 32 -3.77 -3.48 -18.52
CA PRO A 32 -2.56 -3.13 -17.81
C PRO A 32 -1.53 -4.18 -18.21
N PRO A 33 -0.39 -3.77 -18.78
CA PRO A 33 0.51 -4.73 -19.38
C PRO A 33 0.88 -5.74 -18.29
N GLU A 34 0.90 -7.03 -18.61
CA GLU A 34 1.46 -8.09 -17.76
C GLU A 34 3.00 -7.92 -17.57
N GLU A 35 3.51 -6.69 -17.67
CA GLU A 35 4.90 -6.27 -17.82
C GLU A 35 5.54 -5.71 -16.55
N GLU A 36 4.92 -5.82 -15.37
CA GLU A 36 5.63 -5.42 -14.15
C GLU A 36 6.88 -6.32 -13.91
N ASP A 37 6.88 -7.54 -14.45
CA ASP A 37 8.04 -8.44 -14.44
C ASP A 37 8.92 -8.37 -15.72
N ALA A 38 8.40 -7.83 -16.84
CA ALA A 38 9.12 -7.82 -18.12
C ALA A 38 10.09 -6.63 -18.28
N LEU A 39 9.91 -5.56 -17.50
CA LEU A 39 10.80 -4.38 -17.52
C LEU A 39 11.97 -4.49 -16.54
N ARG A 40 12.10 -5.59 -15.80
CA ARG A 40 13.34 -5.86 -15.04
C ARG A 40 14.41 -6.34 -16.01
N PRO A 41 15.49 -5.57 -16.25
CA PRO A 41 16.61 -6.09 -17.04
C PRO A 41 17.14 -7.36 -16.38
N GLU A 42 17.31 -8.45 -17.15
CA GLU A 42 17.85 -9.73 -16.65
C GLU A 42 19.22 -9.58 -15.95
N THR A 43 19.89 -8.46 -16.19
CA THR A 43 21.19 -8.09 -15.63
C THR A 43 21.12 -7.42 -14.24
N MET A 44 19.92 -7.16 -13.70
CA MET A 44 19.71 -6.91 -12.26
C MET A 44 19.46 -8.22 -11.49
N LYS A 45 20.13 -9.32 -11.88
CA LYS A 45 20.42 -10.37 -10.89
C LYS A 45 21.43 -9.76 -9.91
N ASP A 46 20.92 -9.32 -8.76
CA ASP A 46 21.66 -8.66 -7.68
C ASP A 46 23.13 -9.15 -7.60
N PRO A 47 24.13 -8.31 -7.94
CA PRO A 47 25.55 -8.66 -7.73
C PRO A 47 25.91 -8.76 -6.24
N PHE A 48 24.96 -8.48 -5.35
CA PHE A 48 25.05 -8.62 -3.90
C PHE A 48 23.95 -9.55 -3.38
N VAL A 49 23.93 -10.81 -3.83
CA VAL A 49 23.45 -11.87 -2.95
C VAL A 49 24.52 -12.04 -1.87
N VAL A 50 24.61 -11.08 -0.95
CA VAL A 50 25.29 -11.31 0.33
C VAL A 50 24.60 -12.53 0.89
N ALA A 51 25.32 -13.65 0.99
CA ALA A 51 24.79 -14.88 1.55
C ALA A 51 24.10 -14.50 2.87
N ALA A 52 22.77 -14.51 2.86
CA ALA A 52 22.00 -14.02 3.98
C ALA A 52 22.47 -14.84 5.19
N THR A 53 22.96 -14.17 6.22
CA THR A 53 23.45 -14.87 7.41
C THR A 53 22.37 -15.84 7.88
N PRO A 54 22.74 -17.11 8.19
CA PRO A 54 21.79 -18.08 8.71
C PRO A 54 21.07 -17.50 9.92
N VAL A 55 19.78 -17.79 10.05
CA VAL A 55 18.99 -17.37 11.21
C VAL A 55 19.51 -18.12 12.43
N SER A 56 19.92 -17.41 13.49
CA SER A 56 20.42 -18.06 14.71
C SER A 56 19.31 -18.83 15.43
N GLU A 57 19.67 -19.83 16.25
CA GLU A 57 18.67 -20.61 17.01
C GLU A 57 17.78 -19.73 17.90
N GLU A 58 18.34 -18.67 18.50
CA GLU A 58 17.57 -17.67 19.26
C GLU A 58 16.54 -16.94 18.37
N GLN A 59 16.96 -16.51 17.18
CA GLN A 59 16.08 -15.86 16.21
C GLN A 59 15.01 -16.82 15.67
N LYS A 60 15.33 -18.11 15.50
CA LYS A 60 14.34 -19.13 15.13
C LYS A 60 13.28 -19.27 16.21
N ALA A 61 13.69 -19.44 17.46
CA ALA A 61 12.77 -19.55 18.60
C ALA A 61 11.88 -18.29 18.72
N GLU A 62 12.47 -17.10 18.59
CA GLU A 62 11.73 -15.83 18.61
C GLU A 62 10.68 -15.75 17.48
N ALA A 63 11.06 -16.12 16.26
CA ALA A 63 10.15 -16.12 15.11
C ALA A 63 9.00 -17.12 15.29
N LEU A 64 9.31 -18.33 15.75
CA LEU A 64 8.31 -19.38 15.99
C LEU A 64 7.37 -19.01 17.14
N GLN A 65 7.88 -18.39 18.20
CA GLN A 65 7.04 -17.86 19.28
C GLN A 65 6.07 -16.79 18.75
N PHE A 66 6.59 -15.81 18.01
CA PHE A 66 5.77 -14.74 17.43
C PHE A 66 4.66 -15.29 16.52
N LEU A 67 5.00 -16.24 15.64
CA LEU A 67 4.01 -16.89 14.80
C LEU A 67 3.06 -17.77 15.61
N GLY A 68 3.52 -18.45 16.65
CA GLY A 68 2.67 -19.25 17.54
C GLY A 68 1.63 -18.41 18.28
N GLU A 69 1.96 -17.17 18.65
CA GLU A 69 1.02 -16.24 19.28
C GLU A 69 0.02 -15.67 18.28
N LEU A 70 0.45 -15.39 17.05
CA LEU A 70 -0.36 -14.66 16.07
C LEU A 70 -1.13 -15.56 15.09
N VAL A 71 -0.48 -16.62 14.62
CA VAL A 71 -0.98 -17.58 13.62
C VAL A 71 -0.50 -18.99 14.00
N PRO A 72 -1.10 -19.62 15.03
CA PRO A 72 -0.67 -20.93 15.51
C PRO A 72 -0.60 -22.01 14.42
N GLU A 73 -1.46 -21.92 13.40
CA GLU A 73 -1.49 -22.89 12.30
C GLU A 73 -0.24 -22.83 11.39
N ALA A 74 0.54 -21.75 11.45
CA ALA A 74 1.76 -21.59 10.66
C ALA A 74 2.94 -22.39 11.21
N VAL A 75 3.01 -22.59 12.53
CA VAL A 75 4.12 -23.30 13.19
C VAL A 75 4.31 -24.73 12.67
N PRO A 76 3.28 -25.60 12.63
CA PRO A 76 3.45 -26.95 12.09
C PRO A 76 3.82 -26.95 10.60
N ALA A 77 3.24 -26.04 9.80
CA ALA A 77 3.58 -25.92 8.38
C ALA A 77 5.04 -25.52 8.16
N LEU A 78 5.61 -24.69 9.04
CA LEU A 78 7.02 -24.31 8.99
C LEU A 78 7.96 -25.44 9.41
N ALA A 79 7.57 -26.28 10.38
CA ALA A 79 8.36 -27.45 10.78
C ALA A 79 8.50 -28.47 9.63
N GLU A 80 7.44 -28.66 8.84
CA GLU A 80 7.50 -29.48 7.62
C GLU A 80 8.39 -28.80 6.55
N LEU A 81 8.28 -27.48 6.41
CA LEU A 81 9.06 -26.70 5.44
C LEU A 81 10.58 -26.71 5.72
N GLU A 82 10.99 -26.77 6.99
CA GLU A 82 12.40 -26.83 7.39
C GLU A 82 13.12 -28.02 6.75
N ASN A 83 12.47 -29.18 6.71
CA ASN A 83 13.02 -30.40 6.14
C ASN A 83 12.96 -30.40 4.61
N GLU A 84 11.87 -29.91 4.02
CA GLU A 84 11.66 -29.96 2.57
C GLU A 84 12.44 -28.88 1.80
N LYS A 85 12.46 -27.66 2.34
CA LYS A 85 12.98 -26.47 1.68
C LYS A 85 13.62 -25.51 2.71
N PRO A 86 14.82 -25.82 3.21
CA PRO A 86 15.49 -25.04 4.25
C PRO A 86 15.59 -23.54 3.93
N HIS A 87 15.90 -23.19 2.68
CA HIS A 87 15.97 -21.78 2.25
C HIS A 87 14.62 -21.06 2.30
N ALA A 88 13.52 -21.76 1.99
CA ALA A 88 12.20 -21.18 2.11
C ALA A 88 11.82 -20.98 3.57
N TYR A 89 12.13 -21.96 4.43
CA TYR A 89 11.95 -21.86 5.88
C TYR A 89 12.69 -20.65 6.47
N GLU A 90 13.99 -20.50 6.20
CA GLU A 90 14.75 -19.36 6.72
C GLU A 90 14.19 -18.01 6.23
N ARG A 91 13.71 -17.94 4.99
CA ARG A 91 13.08 -16.73 4.45
C ARG A 91 11.80 -16.37 5.22
N GLU A 92 10.99 -17.36 5.56
CA GLU A 92 9.78 -17.17 6.36
C GLU A 92 10.11 -16.70 7.78
N LEU A 93 11.14 -17.28 8.42
CA LEU A 93 11.57 -16.81 9.74
C LEU A 93 12.07 -15.36 9.72
N ARG A 94 12.90 -14.99 8.73
CA ARG A 94 13.36 -13.60 8.57
C ARG A 94 12.19 -12.65 8.34
N GLN A 95 11.18 -13.07 7.59
CA GLN A 95 9.97 -12.29 7.37
C GLN A 95 9.19 -12.10 8.68
N ALA A 96 8.97 -13.16 9.44
CA ALA A 96 8.29 -13.11 10.74
C ALA A 96 9.01 -12.16 11.73
N LEU A 97 10.34 -12.18 11.79
CA LEU A 97 11.11 -11.25 12.63
C LEU A 97 10.98 -9.79 12.19
N ARG A 98 10.92 -9.52 10.88
CA ARG A 98 10.65 -8.16 10.37
C ARG A 98 9.26 -7.69 10.78
N GLU A 99 8.26 -8.55 10.62
CA GLU A 99 6.87 -8.29 10.97
C GLU A 99 6.72 -8.01 12.47
N LYS A 100 7.33 -8.84 13.33
CA LYS A 100 7.37 -8.63 14.79
C LYS A 100 7.88 -7.24 15.14
N ARG A 101 9.04 -6.84 14.61
CA ARG A 101 9.62 -5.51 14.87
C ARG A 101 8.75 -4.37 14.37
N ILE A 102 8.02 -4.56 13.26
CA ILE A 102 7.06 -3.57 12.75
C ILE A 102 5.90 -3.43 13.73
N LEU A 103 5.29 -4.53 14.14
CA LEU A 103 4.17 -4.55 15.07
C LEU A 103 4.53 -3.98 16.44
N GLU A 104 5.70 -4.30 16.99
CA GLU A 104 6.17 -3.75 18.27
C GLU A 104 6.28 -2.22 18.22
N ARG A 105 6.81 -1.66 17.12
CA ARG A 105 6.88 -0.20 16.94
C ARG A 105 5.50 0.43 16.80
N GLN A 106 4.60 -0.20 16.05
CA GLN A 106 3.24 0.30 15.84
C GLN A 106 2.42 0.24 17.14
N LYS A 107 2.57 -0.83 17.93
CA LYS A 107 1.86 -1.00 19.21
C LYS A 107 2.06 0.17 20.18
N ILE A 108 3.24 0.82 20.12
CA ILE A 108 3.57 1.98 20.95
C ILE A 108 3.03 3.29 20.36
N ARG A 109 3.02 3.42 19.03
CA ARG A 109 2.79 4.70 18.34
C ARG A 109 1.34 4.91 17.89
N ASP A 110 0.73 3.86 17.36
CA ASP A 110 -0.58 3.91 16.72
C ASP A 110 -1.28 2.54 16.83
N ARG A 111 -2.29 2.50 17.70
CA ARG A 111 -3.08 1.29 17.94
C ARG A 111 -3.84 0.82 16.70
N LYS A 112 -4.38 1.74 15.89
CA LYS A 112 -5.16 1.38 14.70
C LYS A 112 -4.24 0.75 13.65
N GLU A 113 -3.06 1.32 13.46
CA GLU A 113 -2.07 0.79 12.53
C GLU A 113 -1.54 -0.59 12.97
N TYR A 114 -1.36 -0.79 14.28
CA TYR A 114 -1.04 -2.10 14.86
C TYR A 114 -2.14 -3.14 14.55
N GLU A 115 -3.41 -2.81 14.80
CA GLU A 115 -4.53 -3.71 14.54
C GLU A 115 -4.64 -4.08 13.05
N ASN A 116 -4.50 -3.10 12.15
CA ASN A 116 -4.52 -3.32 10.70
C ASN A 116 -3.34 -4.19 10.24
N SER A 117 -2.12 -3.88 10.70
CA SER A 117 -0.92 -4.63 10.36
C SER A 117 -0.99 -6.07 10.89
N SER A 118 -1.50 -6.25 12.10
CA SER A 118 -1.70 -7.58 12.71
C SER A 118 -2.66 -8.42 11.87
N LYS A 119 -3.81 -7.87 11.46
CA LYS A 119 -4.77 -8.57 10.58
C LYS A 119 -4.15 -8.97 9.25
N ARG A 120 -3.41 -8.04 8.62
CA ARG A 120 -2.73 -8.29 7.34
C ARG A 120 -1.70 -9.42 7.46
N ILE A 121 -0.90 -9.42 8.52
CA ILE A 121 0.09 -10.48 8.78
C ILE A 121 -0.61 -11.82 8.98
N VAL A 122 -1.68 -11.87 9.77
CA VAL A 122 -2.46 -13.09 9.98
C VAL A 122 -2.96 -13.67 8.66
N LEU A 123 -3.58 -12.84 7.81
CA LEU A 123 -4.09 -13.29 6.51
C LEU A 123 -2.95 -13.74 5.58
N GLN A 124 -1.81 -13.06 5.58
CA GLN A 124 -0.65 -13.45 4.77
C GLN A 124 -0.11 -14.83 5.16
N HIS A 125 0.01 -15.13 6.46
CA HIS A 125 0.47 -16.45 6.89
C HIS A 125 -0.59 -17.52 6.64
N LYS A 126 -1.87 -17.22 6.91
CA LYS A 126 -2.96 -18.18 6.62
C LYS A 126 -3.07 -18.54 5.14
N THR A 127 -2.89 -17.59 4.22
CA THR A 127 -2.88 -17.90 2.78
C THR A 127 -1.71 -18.81 2.39
N LYS A 128 -0.52 -18.61 2.99
CA LYS A 128 0.63 -19.50 2.78
C LYS A 128 0.37 -20.91 3.33
N VAL A 129 -0.21 -21.02 4.52
CA VAL A 129 -0.59 -22.29 5.14
C VAL A 129 -1.62 -23.02 4.27
N LEU A 130 -2.68 -22.34 3.83
CA LEU A 130 -3.69 -22.92 2.94
C LEU A 130 -3.09 -23.37 1.61
N ALA A 131 -2.18 -22.59 1.04
CA ALA A 131 -1.49 -22.97 -0.20
C ALA A 131 -0.57 -24.20 0.02
N TYR A 132 0.07 -24.31 1.18
CA TYR A 132 0.84 -25.49 1.56
C TYR A 132 -0.06 -26.73 1.70
N GLN A 133 -1.13 -26.62 2.48
CA GLN A 133 -2.12 -27.67 2.68
C GLN A 133 -2.74 -28.12 1.35
N TYR A 134 -3.10 -27.19 0.46
CA TYR A 134 -3.66 -27.51 -0.86
C TYR A 134 -2.72 -28.38 -1.71
N ARG A 135 -1.40 -28.13 -1.65
CA ARG A 135 -0.42 -28.93 -2.40
C ARG A 135 -0.26 -30.35 -1.85
N LYS A 136 -0.56 -30.56 -0.57
CA LYS A 136 -0.45 -31.84 0.14
C LYS A 136 -1.77 -32.60 0.22
N ALA A 137 -2.88 -31.91 0.06
CA ALA A 137 -4.22 -32.46 0.21
C ALA A 137 -4.55 -33.49 -0.88
N VAL A 138 -5.37 -34.46 -0.49
CA VAL A 138 -6.02 -35.39 -1.43
C VAL A 138 -7.03 -34.65 -2.31
N GLU A 139 -7.35 -35.22 -3.47
CA GLU A 139 -8.16 -34.53 -4.49
C GLU A 139 -9.55 -34.11 -4.00
N SER A 140 -10.14 -34.86 -3.05
CA SER A 140 -11.44 -34.53 -2.46
C SER A 140 -11.44 -33.22 -1.66
N ASP A 141 -10.31 -32.85 -1.05
CA ASP A 141 -10.22 -31.73 -0.10
C ASP A 141 -9.77 -30.43 -0.78
N LYS A 142 -9.11 -30.56 -1.94
CA LYS A 142 -8.61 -29.44 -2.73
C LYS A 142 -9.68 -28.39 -3.08
N PRO A 143 -10.92 -28.73 -3.49
CA PRO A 143 -11.94 -27.72 -3.79
C PRO A 143 -12.25 -26.80 -2.60
N ALA A 144 -12.30 -27.37 -1.38
CA ALA A 144 -12.57 -26.61 -0.16
C ALA A 144 -11.40 -25.68 0.18
N LEU A 145 -10.17 -26.20 0.15
CA LEU A 145 -8.96 -25.41 0.40
C LEU A 145 -8.77 -24.28 -0.62
N LYS A 146 -9.06 -24.56 -1.90
CA LYS A 146 -9.02 -23.54 -2.96
C LYS A 146 -10.03 -22.42 -2.72
N LYS A 147 -11.24 -22.75 -2.29
CA LYS A 147 -12.27 -21.76 -1.94
C LYS A 147 -11.83 -20.90 -0.76
N GLN A 148 -11.30 -21.50 0.30
CA GLN A 148 -10.78 -20.77 1.46
C GLN A 148 -9.62 -19.85 1.08
N LEU A 149 -8.67 -20.35 0.28
CA LEU A 149 -7.53 -19.56 -0.21
C LEU A 149 -8.00 -18.38 -1.05
N ARG A 150 -8.96 -18.57 -1.96
CA ARG A 150 -9.55 -17.49 -2.76
C ARG A 150 -10.16 -16.39 -1.88
N ASN A 151 -10.91 -16.78 -0.85
CA ASN A 151 -11.56 -15.83 0.05
C ASN A 151 -10.53 -14.99 0.82
N GLN A 152 -9.50 -15.63 1.37
CA GLN A 152 -8.44 -14.90 2.09
C GLN A 152 -7.60 -14.01 1.17
N LEU A 153 -7.36 -14.43 -0.08
CA LEU A 153 -6.68 -13.60 -1.07
C LEU A 153 -7.52 -12.39 -1.47
N SER A 154 -8.85 -12.53 -1.55
CA SER A 154 -9.75 -11.39 -1.78
C SER A 154 -9.66 -10.38 -0.63
N GLU A 155 -9.71 -10.85 0.63
CA GLU A 155 -9.59 -9.96 1.78
C GLU A 155 -8.23 -9.25 1.83
N LEU A 156 -7.14 -9.95 1.50
CA LEU A 156 -5.82 -9.34 1.37
C LEU A 156 -5.74 -8.30 0.25
N PHE A 157 -6.43 -8.55 -0.86
CA PHE A 157 -6.49 -7.61 -1.98
C PHE A 157 -7.20 -6.33 -1.54
N ASP A 158 -8.39 -6.45 -0.95
CA ASP A 158 -9.19 -5.32 -0.48
C ASP A 158 -8.41 -4.48 0.56
N MET A 159 -7.70 -5.13 1.49
CA MET A 159 -6.84 -4.44 2.45
C MET A 159 -5.70 -3.67 1.78
N ARG A 160 -5.06 -4.25 0.75
CA ARG A 160 -3.99 -3.57 0.00
C ARG A 160 -4.53 -2.39 -0.80
N GLU A 161 -5.71 -2.52 -1.39
CA GLU A 161 -6.37 -1.44 -2.11
C GLU A 161 -6.66 -0.27 -1.17
N GLN A 162 -7.19 -0.54 0.03
CA GLN A 162 -7.41 0.46 1.06
C GLN A 162 -6.10 1.14 1.52
N ASP A 163 -5.02 0.37 1.70
CA ASP A 163 -3.71 0.91 2.05
C ASP A 163 -3.21 1.87 0.95
N ARG A 164 -3.40 1.52 -0.34
CA ARG A 164 -3.01 2.37 -1.48
C ARG A 164 -3.84 3.64 -1.58
N GLU A 165 -5.15 3.55 -1.36
CA GLU A 165 -6.03 4.71 -1.34
C GLU A 165 -5.63 5.71 -0.24
N LEU A 166 -5.32 5.22 0.96
CA LEU A 166 -4.80 6.06 2.05
C LEU A 166 -3.45 6.68 1.72
N GLU A 167 -2.55 5.93 1.07
CA GLU A 167 -1.27 6.44 0.60
C GLU A 167 -1.45 7.57 -0.43
N ILE A 168 -2.35 7.41 -1.39
CA ILE A 168 -2.72 8.45 -2.37
C ILE A 168 -3.17 9.72 -1.64
N GLN A 169 -4.11 9.61 -0.70
CA GLN A 169 -4.63 10.75 0.05
C GLN A 169 -3.52 11.49 0.83
N HIS A 170 -2.59 10.76 1.44
CA HIS A 170 -1.44 11.35 2.13
C HIS A 170 -0.49 12.07 1.17
N LEU A 171 -0.20 11.46 0.02
CA LEU A 171 0.66 12.06 -1.02
C LEU A 171 0.04 13.33 -1.60
N GLU A 172 -1.27 13.33 -1.88
CA GLU A 172 -1.99 14.50 -2.35
C GLU A 172 -1.93 15.66 -1.35
N LYS A 173 -2.16 15.37 -0.07
CA LYS A 173 -2.02 16.36 1.00
C LYS A 173 -0.61 16.94 1.03
N ARG A 174 0.42 16.08 0.98
CA ARG A 174 1.82 16.51 1.02
C ARG A 174 2.20 17.34 -0.21
N LEU A 175 1.70 16.95 -1.39
CA LEU A 175 1.90 17.68 -2.63
C LEU A 175 1.30 19.09 -2.55
N ASN A 176 0.09 19.20 -1.99
CA ASN A 176 -0.57 20.49 -1.78
C ASN A 176 0.19 21.38 -0.78
N GLU A 177 0.69 20.84 0.32
CA GLU A 177 1.55 21.57 1.26
C GLU A 177 2.80 22.13 0.58
N LEU A 178 3.50 21.29 -0.22
CA LEU A 178 4.70 21.70 -0.95
C LEU A 178 4.39 22.79 -1.99
N ARG A 179 3.27 22.68 -2.71
CA ARG A 179 2.80 23.71 -3.64
C ARG A 179 2.55 25.04 -2.93
N LEU A 180 1.88 25.03 -1.77
CA LEU A 180 1.66 26.23 -0.97
C LEU A 180 2.98 26.84 -0.46
N GLN A 181 3.93 26.02 -0.02
CA GLN A 181 5.26 26.49 0.37
C GLN A 181 5.99 27.15 -0.80
N LEU A 182 5.94 26.56 -1.99
CA LEU A 182 6.54 27.14 -3.19
C LEU A 182 5.88 28.46 -3.59
N GLN A 183 4.55 28.54 -3.54
CA GLN A 183 3.80 29.78 -3.81
C GLN A 183 4.17 30.89 -2.84
N LYS A 184 4.45 30.58 -1.56
CA LYS A 184 4.94 31.55 -0.58
C LYS A 184 6.41 31.93 -0.81
N ARG A 185 7.26 30.97 -1.18
CA ARG A 185 8.71 31.22 -1.35
C ARG A 185 9.04 32.01 -2.60
N LYS A 186 8.40 31.72 -3.74
CA LYS A 186 8.68 32.38 -5.02
C LYS A 186 8.64 33.93 -4.96
N PRO A 187 7.57 34.57 -4.45
CA PRO A 187 7.52 36.04 -4.36
C PRO A 187 8.48 36.59 -3.29
N ASN A 188 8.87 35.79 -2.30
CA ASN A 188 9.79 36.18 -1.24
C ASN A 188 11.26 35.82 -1.54
N LYS A 189 11.59 35.45 -2.78
CA LYS A 189 12.91 34.93 -3.14
C LYS A 189 14.03 35.88 -2.73
N GLU A 190 13.95 37.15 -3.12
CA GLU A 190 15.02 38.12 -2.85
C GLU A 190 15.20 38.33 -1.34
N LYS A 191 14.11 38.50 -0.58
CA LYS A 191 14.17 38.60 0.89
C LYS A 191 14.80 37.36 1.55
N ILE A 192 14.53 36.16 1.03
CA ILE A 192 15.14 34.92 1.53
C ILE A 192 16.65 34.90 1.22
N ILE A 193 17.04 35.37 0.02
CA ILE A 193 18.45 35.48 -0.38
C ILE A 193 19.18 36.50 0.48
N GLU A 194 18.63 37.71 0.65
CA GLU A 194 19.20 38.76 1.49
C GLU A 194 19.38 38.27 2.93
N LYS A 195 18.34 37.68 3.54
CA LYS A 195 18.47 37.10 4.89
C LYS A 195 19.60 36.08 4.97
N ARG A 196 19.72 35.20 3.97
CA ARG A 196 20.79 34.20 3.93
C ARG A 196 22.17 34.85 3.77
N LEU A 197 22.26 35.89 2.94
CA LEU A 197 23.48 36.66 2.71
C LEU A 197 23.92 37.35 4.00
N ASP A 198 23.02 38.03 4.71
CA ASP A 198 23.30 38.71 5.98
C ASP A 198 23.79 37.74 7.07
N THR A 199 23.17 36.55 7.17
CA THR A 199 23.66 35.49 8.06
C THR A 199 25.07 35.04 7.68
N MET A 200 25.39 34.88 6.39
CA MET A 200 26.71 34.44 5.93
C MET A 200 27.79 35.50 6.11
N LEU A 201 27.43 36.78 6.02
CA LEU A 201 28.33 37.91 6.25
C LEU A 201 28.47 38.27 7.74
N GLY A 202 27.75 37.59 8.64
CA GLY A 202 27.77 37.87 10.09
C GLY A 202 27.20 39.25 10.43
N VAL A 203 26.41 39.83 9.53
CA VAL A 203 25.71 41.11 9.72
C VAL A 203 24.46 40.92 10.57
N ASP A 204 23.92 39.70 10.54
CA ASP A 204 22.81 39.29 11.39
C ASP A 204 23.27 39.19 12.86
N LYS A 205 22.99 40.24 13.64
CA LYS A 205 23.31 40.32 15.09
C LYS A 205 22.34 39.52 15.96
N GLU A 206 21.32 38.88 15.39
CA GLU A 206 20.36 38.06 16.14
C GLU A 206 20.85 36.62 16.33
N LEU A 207 21.98 36.46 17.02
CA LEU A 207 22.22 35.28 17.84
C LEU A 207 21.34 35.43 19.11
N GLN A 208 20.02 35.25 18.95
CA GLN A 208 19.10 35.04 20.06
C GLN A 208 19.03 33.52 20.28
N TRP A 209 19.80 33.07 21.27
CA TRP A 209 19.72 31.73 21.87
C TRP A 209 18.42 31.55 22.64
#